data_AF-A0A093VHR9-F1
#
_entry.id   AF-A0A093VHR9-F1
#
_cell.length_a   1.000
_cell.length_b   1.000
_cell.length_c   1.000
_cell.angle_alpha   90.00
_cell.angle_beta   90.00
_cell.angle_gamma   90.00
#
_symmetry.space_group_name_H-M   'P 1'
#
loop_
_entity.id
_entity.type
_entity.pdbx_description
1 polymer ?
#
loop_
_entity_poly.entity_id
_entity_poly.type
_entity_poly.pdbx_seq_one_letter_code
_entity_poly.pdbx_strand_id
1 'polypeptide(L)'
;MVSKVEEPARNSEPPQVEQLNIAIDDLFFSFRMIDHVSHNWRSVGVGIKLKGDERDEIPEIHERRLLSDAPTAFIVVGGNVTCAILHQDENNKLNRNPTVQIEILLEFIAIFLQRGCSFHAFSPRSRCPSHLPWRTTTTKRFPYGLGKNTPIYEYQDAPHYSAAIIHEVNLLETHRDRSQYVIFTNVDQEQFSRGFKGNTDTIPFGSYYPRLQILLTKIETKTHANASRDFEAALIKKLAAMKDLDKQLVKVGGAHIETVDRTKRADNAYQPQRLPKYRDQLWPTVVVEVGYSESLRKLANDARWWLTASNGDVKTAITISINQKYREITFEKWGLNTEEEPVVLYRVQMQQDAVCQHVKVSNKSPLVIGFEELFLRPSQEACEGDIVFSQDELKKLASMTWDVHFKANDQ
;
A
#
# COMPACT_ATOMS: atom_id res chain seq x y z
N MET A 1 -59.71 -14.28 -56.23
CA MET A 1 -58.42 -14.63 -56.87
C MET A 1 -57.27 -14.21 -55.96
N VAL A 2 -56.13 -14.88 -56.10
CA VAL A 2 -54.94 -14.88 -55.21
C VAL A 2 -53.80 -14.06 -55.86
N SER A 3 -52.89 -13.36 -55.16
CA SER A 3 -52.83 -12.73 -53.81
C SER A 3 -51.45 -12.07 -53.67
N LYS A 4 -51.24 -11.05 -52.81
CA LYS A 4 -49.92 -10.85 -52.16
C LYS A 4 -49.95 -9.88 -50.95
N VAL A 5 -48.93 -10.03 -50.10
CA VAL A 5 -48.71 -9.35 -48.81
C VAL A 5 -47.33 -8.70 -48.82
N GLU A 6 -47.21 -7.48 -48.29
CA GLU A 6 -45.94 -6.87 -47.86
C GLU A 6 -46.18 -6.11 -46.53
N GLU A 7 -45.25 -6.22 -45.58
CA GLU A 7 -45.32 -5.58 -44.25
C GLU A 7 -44.60 -4.22 -44.23
N PRO A 8 -45.03 -3.25 -43.39
CA PRO A 8 -44.36 -1.95 -43.25
C PRO A 8 -43.22 -1.95 -42.22
N ALA A 9 -42.14 -1.22 -42.54
CA ALA A 9 -40.99 -1.04 -41.65
C ALA A 9 -41.31 -0.22 -40.39
N ARG A 10 -40.66 -0.54 -39.26
CA ARG A 10 -40.67 0.29 -38.05
C ARG A 10 -39.59 1.37 -38.10
N ASN A 11 -40.01 2.63 -37.97
CA ASN A 11 -39.11 3.71 -37.56
C ASN A 11 -38.71 3.53 -36.10
N SER A 12 -37.43 3.74 -35.78
CA SER A 12 -36.92 3.92 -34.43
C SER A 12 -36.12 5.23 -34.37
N GLU A 13 -36.53 6.15 -33.50
CA GLU A 13 -35.80 7.40 -33.22
C GLU A 13 -34.44 7.11 -32.57
N PRO A 14 -33.42 7.96 -32.77
CA PRO A 14 -32.14 7.82 -32.09
C PRO A 14 -32.27 8.18 -30.59
N PRO A 15 -31.63 7.43 -29.67
CA PRO A 15 -31.67 7.74 -28.24
C PRO A 15 -30.92 9.04 -27.89
N GLN A 16 -31.38 9.69 -26.83
CA GLN A 16 -31.02 11.06 -26.46
C GLN A 16 -29.59 11.22 -25.91
N VAL A 17 -28.99 12.37 -26.21
CA VAL A 17 -27.59 12.75 -25.94
C VAL A 17 -27.23 12.84 -24.44
N GLU A 18 -28.20 12.87 -23.52
CA GLU A 18 -27.95 13.04 -22.07
C GLU A 18 -27.26 11.85 -21.38
N GLN A 19 -27.37 10.62 -21.90
CA GLN A 19 -26.75 9.45 -21.25
C GLN A 19 -25.22 9.38 -21.42
N LEU A 20 -24.65 10.07 -22.40
CA LEU A 20 -23.23 9.95 -22.72
C LEU A 20 -22.32 10.69 -21.72
N ASN A 21 -22.77 11.83 -21.19
CA ASN A 21 -21.96 12.67 -20.29
C ASN A 21 -21.67 11.99 -18.94
N ILE A 22 -22.61 11.20 -18.40
CA ILE A 22 -22.45 10.53 -17.10
C ILE A 22 -21.33 9.47 -17.14
N ALA A 23 -21.09 8.84 -18.30
CA ALA A 23 -20.08 7.79 -18.46
C ALA A 23 -18.64 8.33 -18.57
N ILE A 24 -18.46 9.60 -18.95
CA ILE A 24 -17.13 10.21 -19.17
C ILE A 24 -16.49 10.61 -17.83
N ASP A 25 -17.27 11.19 -16.91
CA ASP A 25 -16.78 11.61 -15.59
C ASP A 25 -16.30 10.41 -14.73
N ASP A 26 -17.04 9.29 -14.75
CA ASP A 26 -16.65 8.05 -14.06
C ASP A 26 -15.35 7.43 -14.65
N LEU A 27 -15.09 7.62 -15.95
CA LEU A 27 -13.86 7.15 -16.60
C LEU A 27 -12.63 7.98 -16.17
N PHE A 28 -12.78 9.31 -16.06
CA PHE A 28 -11.71 10.22 -15.67
C PHE A 28 -11.17 9.98 -14.27
N PHE A 29 -12.00 9.48 -13.34
CA PHE A 29 -11.59 9.21 -11.96
C PHE A 29 -10.63 8.01 -11.83
N SER A 30 -10.65 7.08 -12.79
CA SER A 30 -9.88 5.82 -12.72
C SER A 30 -8.41 5.94 -13.14
N PHE A 31 -7.92 7.11 -13.58
CA PHE A 31 -6.59 7.27 -14.19
C PHE A 31 -5.54 8.04 -13.37
N ARG A 32 -5.84 8.49 -12.14
CA ARG A 32 -4.87 9.22 -11.29
C ARG A 32 -4.04 8.34 -10.35
N MET A 33 -3.17 7.50 -10.90
CA MET A 33 -1.94 7.02 -10.21
C MET A 33 -0.84 6.58 -11.19
N ILE A 34 -0.14 7.55 -11.78
CA ILE A 34 1.25 7.36 -12.22
C ILE A 34 2.00 8.64 -11.85
N ASP A 35 2.93 8.57 -10.91
CA ASP A 35 4.13 9.40 -11.03
C ASP A 35 5.40 8.83 -10.38
N HIS A 36 6.51 9.11 -11.04
CA HIS A 36 7.92 8.81 -10.79
C HIS A 36 8.37 8.03 -9.52
N VAL A 37 8.76 6.76 -9.70
CA VAL A 37 10.17 6.26 -9.81
C VAL A 37 10.22 4.75 -9.54
N SER A 38 10.07 3.94 -10.59
CA SER A 38 10.79 2.65 -10.77
C SER A 38 10.65 2.19 -12.23
N HIS A 39 11.60 1.42 -12.75
CA HIS A 39 11.65 1.02 -14.17
C HIS A 39 10.84 -0.25 -14.51
N ASN A 40 9.90 -0.67 -13.66
CA ASN A 40 9.08 -1.87 -13.86
C ASN A 40 7.62 -1.52 -14.14
N TRP A 41 7.21 -1.62 -15.40
CA TRP A 41 5.82 -1.44 -15.82
C TRP A 41 5.03 -2.73 -15.57
N ARG A 42 3.87 -2.64 -14.91
CA ARG A 42 2.85 -3.70 -14.87
C ARG A 42 1.55 -3.16 -15.48
N SER A 43 0.91 -3.96 -16.32
CA SER A 43 -0.32 -3.59 -17.04
C SER A 43 -1.51 -3.46 -16.10
N VAL A 44 -2.29 -2.39 -16.26
CA VAL A 44 -3.64 -2.28 -15.70
C VAL A 44 -4.60 -2.91 -16.71
N GLY A 45 -5.21 -4.04 -16.36
CA GLY A 45 -6.17 -4.73 -17.21
C GLY A 45 -7.61 -4.40 -16.83
N VAL A 46 -8.42 -4.03 -17.83
CA VAL A 46 -9.88 -3.93 -17.66
C VAL A 46 -10.49 -5.29 -18.05
N GLY A 47 -11.14 -5.95 -17.09
CA GLY A 47 -11.82 -7.23 -17.32
C GLY A 47 -13.23 -7.03 -17.87
N ILE A 48 -13.51 -7.55 -19.07
CA ILE A 48 -14.84 -7.52 -19.68
C ILE A 48 -15.39 -8.94 -19.73
N LYS A 49 -16.57 -9.16 -19.13
CA LYS A 49 -17.26 -10.45 -19.15
C LYS A 49 -18.43 -10.41 -20.12
N LEU A 50 -18.28 -11.08 -21.27
CA LEU A 50 -19.38 -11.33 -22.20
C LEU A 50 -20.29 -12.42 -21.63
N LYS A 51 -21.60 -12.32 -21.90
CA LYS A 51 -22.58 -13.33 -21.50
C LYS A 51 -23.46 -13.65 -22.71
N GLY A 52 -23.37 -14.89 -23.19
CA GLY A 52 -24.24 -15.46 -24.21
C GLY A 52 -24.34 -16.96 -23.98
N ASP A 53 -25.56 -17.47 -23.86
CA ASP A 53 -25.83 -18.90 -23.89
C ASP A 53 -25.96 -19.32 -25.35
N GLU A 54 -24.84 -19.75 -25.95
CA GLU A 54 -24.84 -20.71 -27.05
C GLU A 54 -23.44 -21.32 -27.14
N ARG A 55 -23.36 -22.65 -27.04
CA ARG A 55 -22.14 -23.37 -27.39
C ARG A 55 -22.23 -23.60 -28.90
N ASP A 56 -21.55 -22.76 -29.67
CA ASP A 56 -20.90 -23.14 -30.93
C ASP A 56 -19.96 -22.01 -31.38
N GLU A 57 -18.81 -22.41 -31.93
CA GLU A 57 -17.79 -21.60 -32.62
C GLU A 57 -17.44 -20.20 -32.04
N ILE A 58 -16.43 -20.15 -31.17
CA ILE A 58 -15.56 -18.96 -31.09
C ILE A 58 -14.71 -18.96 -32.39
N PRO A 59 -14.80 -17.95 -33.28
CA PRO A 59 -13.97 -17.92 -34.47
C PRO A 59 -12.50 -17.72 -34.08
N GLU A 60 -11.59 -18.47 -34.70
CA GLU A 60 -10.17 -18.08 -34.70
C GLU A 60 -10.05 -16.71 -35.37
N ILE A 61 -9.83 -15.67 -34.57
CA ILE A 61 -9.54 -14.32 -35.09
C ILE A 61 -8.10 -14.34 -35.59
N HIS A 62 -7.91 -14.83 -36.82
CA HIS A 62 -6.69 -14.57 -37.56
C HIS A 62 -6.48 -13.06 -37.70
N GLU A 63 -5.23 -12.68 -37.49
CA GLU A 63 -4.64 -11.33 -37.49
C GLU A 63 -5.08 -10.49 -38.70
N ARG A 64 -6.24 -9.81 -38.58
CA ARG A 64 -6.67 -8.82 -39.57
C ARG A 64 -6.06 -7.46 -39.24
N ARG A 65 -5.06 -7.07 -40.03
CA ARG A 65 -4.59 -5.69 -40.16
C ARG A 65 -5.78 -4.76 -40.40
N LEU A 66 -6.13 -3.95 -39.41
CA LEU A 66 -6.85 -2.69 -39.62
C LEU A 66 -5.86 -1.67 -40.20
N LEU A 67 -6.39 -0.69 -40.94
CA LEU A 67 -5.61 0.23 -41.78
C LEU A 67 -4.97 1.38 -40.97
N SER A 68 -3.98 1.05 -40.14
CA SER A 68 -2.91 1.97 -39.72
C SER A 68 -1.68 1.15 -39.31
N ASP A 69 -0.47 1.65 -39.59
CA ASP A 69 0.78 0.87 -39.50
C ASP A 69 1.34 0.76 -38.07
N ALA A 70 0.60 0.13 -37.15
CA ALA A 70 1.11 -0.26 -35.83
C ALA A 70 0.48 -1.60 -35.33
N PRO A 71 1.28 -2.55 -34.80
CA PRO A 71 0.76 -3.85 -34.37
C PRO A 71 0.02 -3.76 -33.02
N THR A 72 -1.28 -4.06 -33.03
CA THR A 72 -2.08 -4.24 -31.81
C THR A 72 -2.04 -5.71 -31.38
N ALA A 73 -1.47 -6.01 -30.20
CA ALA A 73 -1.34 -7.36 -29.69
C ALA A 73 -2.51 -7.75 -28.75
N PHE A 74 -3.04 -8.96 -28.91
CA PHE A 74 -4.11 -9.52 -28.07
C PHE A 74 -3.62 -10.74 -27.28
N ILE A 75 -4.04 -10.88 -26.02
CA ILE A 75 -3.79 -12.08 -25.21
C ILE A 75 -5.13 -12.60 -24.68
N VAL A 76 -5.46 -13.84 -25.01
CA VAL A 76 -6.65 -14.54 -24.50
C VAL A 76 -6.21 -15.62 -23.51
N VAL A 77 -6.75 -15.61 -22.30
CA VAL A 77 -6.50 -16.65 -21.29
C VAL A 77 -7.83 -17.17 -20.74
N GLY A 78 -8.13 -18.44 -21.03
CA GLY A 78 -9.13 -19.24 -20.30
C GLY A 78 -10.51 -18.59 -20.14
N GLY A 79 -11.23 -18.33 -21.23
CA GLY A 79 -12.65 -17.97 -21.20
C GLY A 79 -13.00 -16.56 -20.70
N ASN A 80 -12.02 -15.77 -20.26
CA ASN A 80 -12.19 -14.33 -19.98
C ASN A 80 -11.34 -13.52 -20.97
N VAL A 81 -11.97 -12.63 -21.72
CA VAL A 81 -11.26 -11.70 -22.61
C VAL A 81 -10.77 -10.52 -21.79
N THR A 82 -9.45 -10.45 -21.58
CA THR A 82 -8.79 -9.27 -21.01
C THR A 82 -8.18 -8.48 -22.16
N CYS A 83 -8.74 -7.33 -22.49
CA CYS A 83 -8.20 -6.49 -23.56
C CYS A 83 -7.17 -5.52 -22.99
N ALA A 84 -5.97 -5.50 -23.56
CA ALA A 84 -4.95 -4.49 -23.30
C ALA A 84 -4.63 -3.79 -24.63
N ILE A 85 -5.18 -2.59 -24.83
CA ILE A 85 -4.92 -1.80 -26.04
C ILE A 85 -3.55 -1.15 -25.89
N LEU A 86 -2.57 -1.62 -26.66
CA LEU A 86 -1.20 -1.11 -26.68
C LEU A 86 -0.91 -0.51 -28.06
N HIS A 87 -1.15 0.78 -28.22
CA HIS A 87 -0.78 1.50 -29.45
C HIS A 87 0.72 1.78 -29.47
N GLN A 88 1.39 1.46 -30.57
CA GLN A 88 2.79 1.82 -30.82
C GLN A 88 2.86 3.01 -31.77
N ASP A 89 3.81 3.93 -31.56
CA ASP A 89 4.09 5.01 -32.50
C ASP A 89 4.81 4.48 -33.76
N GLU A 90 4.99 5.36 -34.74
CA GLU A 90 5.69 5.09 -36.01
C GLU A 90 7.15 4.62 -35.86
N ASN A 91 7.70 4.62 -34.64
CA ASN A 91 9.03 4.12 -34.29
C ASN A 91 8.98 2.86 -33.40
N ASN A 92 7.85 2.13 -33.38
CA ASN A 92 7.61 0.94 -32.55
C ASN A 92 7.74 1.17 -31.02
N LYS A 93 7.59 2.40 -30.53
CA LYS A 93 7.55 2.68 -29.08
C LYS A 93 6.12 2.81 -28.60
N LEU A 94 5.86 2.37 -27.38
CA LEU A 94 4.54 2.47 -26.75
C LEU A 94 4.10 3.95 -26.68
N ASN A 95 2.99 4.30 -27.33
CA ASN A 95 2.47 5.67 -27.30
C ASN A 95 1.89 5.97 -25.92
N ARG A 96 2.52 6.90 -25.19
CA ARG A 96 2.17 7.26 -23.81
C ARG A 96 1.21 8.45 -23.70
N ASN A 97 0.70 8.97 -24.81
CA ASN A 97 -0.26 10.07 -24.79
C ASN A 97 -1.65 9.56 -24.37
N PRO A 98 -2.18 9.95 -23.19
CA PRO A 98 -3.45 9.43 -22.69
C PRO A 98 -4.63 9.81 -23.58
N THR A 99 -4.60 10.97 -24.25
CA THR A 99 -5.67 11.41 -25.16
C THR A 99 -5.84 10.44 -26.32
N VAL A 100 -4.73 10.01 -26.94
CA VAL A 100 -4.73 9.07 -28.07
C VAL A 100 -5.21 7.69 -27.63
N GLN A 101 -4.86 7.23 -26.43
CA GLN A 101 -5.37 5.96 -25.90
C GLN A 101 -6.88 6.01 -25.60
N ILE A 102 -7.40 7.16 -25.17
CA ILE A 102 -8.85 7.36 -24.95
C ILE A 102 -9.62 7.37 -26.28
N GLU A 103 -9.12 8.05 -27.32
CA GLU A 103 -9.75 8.06 -28.65
C GLU A 103 -9.86 6.65 -29.25
N ILE A 104 -8.78 5.87 -29.19
CA ILE A 104 -8.78 4.48 -29.68
C ILE A 104 -9.75 3.59 -28.88
N LEU A 105 -9.84 3.77 -27.55
CA LEU A 105 -10.79 3.04 -26.71
C LEU A 105 -12.25 3.39 -27.07
N LEU A 106 -12.54 4.66 -27.37
CA LEU A 106 -13.87 5.12 -27.77
C LEU A 106 -14.27 4.58 -29.15
N GLU A 107 -13.36 4.56 -30.13
CA GLU A 107 -13.62 3.91 -31.43
C GLU A 107 -13.89 2.40 -31.28
N PHE A 108 -13.13 1.73 -30.41
CA PHE A 108 -13.31 0.30 -30.16
C PHE A 108 -14.69 0.00 -29.53
N ILE A 109 -15.14 0.82 -28.57
CA ILE A 109 -16.47 0.72 -27.97
C ILE A 109 -17.56 0.97 -29.05
N ALA A 110 -17.38 1.95 -29.92
CA ALA A 110 -18.32 2.24 -31.00
C ALA A 110 -18.47 1.07 -32.00
N ILE A 111 -17.37 0.42 -32.37
CA ILE A 111 -17.37 -0.76 -33.28
C ILE A 111 -18.15 -1.94 -32.68
N PHE A 112 -18.04 -2.18 -31.37
CA PHE A 112 -18.76 -3.25 -30.69
C PHE A 112 -20.25 -2.93 -30.48
N LEU A 113 -20.60 -1.67 -30.19
CA LEU A 113 -21.99 -1.22 -30.11
C LEU A 113 -22.72 -1.39 -31.45
N GLN A 114 -22.07 -1.09 -32.58
CA GLN A 114 -22.62 -1.33 -33.93
C GLN A 114 -22.86 -2.82 -34.25
N ARG A 115 -22.25 -3.75 -33.50
CA ARG A 115 -22.44 -5.20 -33.65
C ARG A 115 -23.44 -5.79 -32.65
N GLY A 116 -24.22 -4.95 -31.96
CA GLY A 116 -25.24 -5.40 -31.01
C GLY A 116 -24.68 -5.94 -29.68
N CYS A 117 -23.39 -5.70 -29.39
CA CYS A 117 -22.81 -6.09 -28.10
C CYS A 117 -23.27 -5.11 -27.00
N SER A 118 -23.98 -5.64 -26.00
CA SER A 118 -24.45 -4.85 -24.84
C SER A 118 -23.32 -4.65 -23.82
N PHE A 119 -22.90 -3.39 -23.62
CA PHE A 119 -22.00 -3.02 -22.53
C PHE A 119 -22.79 -2.73 -21.25
N HIS A 120 -22.25 -3.12 -20.09
CA HIS A 120 -22.76 -2.70 -18.78
C HIS A 120 -21.64 -1.96 -18.03
N ALA A 121 -21.72 -0.63 -18.02
CA ALA A 121 -20.94 0.17 -17.10
C ALA A 121 -21.52 -0.01 -15.68
N PHE A 122 -20.74 -0.58 -14.76
CA PHE A 122 -21.13 -0.66 -13.35
C PHE A 122 -20.94 0.70 -12.67
N SER A 123 -21.94 1.58 -12.81
CA SER A 123 -22.08 2.71 -11.88
C SER A 123 -22.52 2.15 -10.52
N PRO A 124 -21.80 2.41 -9.41
CA PRO A 124 -22.17 1.95 -8.08
C PRO A 124 -23.32 2.79 -7.49
N ARG A 125 -24.45 2.90 -8.19
CA ARG A 125 -25.75 3.32 -7.61
C ARG A 125 -26.43 2.18 -6.87
N SER A 126 -25.68 1.46 -6.03
CA SER A 126 -26.24 0.74 -4.90
C SER A 126 -26.24 1.68 -3.70
N ARG A 127 -27.41 1.87 -3.08
CA ARG A 127 -27.50 2.62 -1.81
C ARG A 127 -26.56 1.94 -0.82
N CYS A 128 -25.53 2.64 -0.36
CA CYS A 128 -24.68 2.13 0.73
C CYS A 128 -25.59 1.76 1.91
N PRO A 129 -25.68 0.49 2.33
CA PRO A 129 -26.24 0.17 3.61
C PRO A 129 -25.31 0.83 4.64
N SER A 130 -25.84 1.67 5.52
CA SER A 130 -25.05 2.28 6.61
C SER A 130 -24.48 1.24 7.58
N HIS A 131 -24.90 -0.03 7.42
CA HIS A 131 -24.42 -1.19 8.17
C HIS A 131 -24.17 -2.36 7.21
N LEU A 132 -22.90 -2.69 6.97
CA LEU A 132 -22.51 -3.99 6.39
C LEU A 132 -22.72 -5.07 7.46
N PRO A 133 -23.44 -6.17 7.17
CA PRO A 133 -23.95 -7.10 8.20
C PRO A 133 -22.89 -7.94 8.92
N TRP A 134 -21.63 -7.90 8.47
CA TRP A 134 -20.51 -8.68 9.03
C TRP A 134 -19.57 -7.87 9.95
N ARG A 135 -19.86 -6.59 10.24
CA ARG A 135 -19.02 -5.76 11.11
C ARG A 135 -19.37 -5.96 12.60
N THR A 136 -18.60 -6.80 13.31
CA THR A 136 -18.80 -7.05 14.73
C THR A 136 -18.07 -6.03 15.64
N THR A 137 -18.81 -5.27 16.44
CA THR A 137 -18.25 -4.39 17.48
C THR A 137 -18.06 -5.14 18.80
N THR A 138 -16.92 -5.80 18.97
CA THR A 138 -16.60 -6.55 20.20
C THR A 138 -15.96 -5.65 21.27
N THR A 139 -16.60 -5.53 22.44
CA THR A 139 -16.22 -4.59 23.52
C THR A 139 -15.18 -5.11 24.53
N LYS A 140 -14.47 -6.20 24.24
CA LYS A 140 -13.39 -6.71 25.10
C LYS A 140 -12.06 -6.00 24.82
N ARG A 141 -11.25 -5.80 25.87
CA ARG A 141 -9.96 -5.07 25.90
C ARG A 141 -9.19 -5.10 24.57
N PHE A 142 -9.03 -3.92 23.98
CA PHE A 142 -8.10 -3.54 22.90
C PHE A 142 -7.09 -4.64 22.47
N PRO A 143 -7.47 -5.56 21.56
CA PRO A 143 -6.59 -6.65 21.15
C PRO A 143 -5.37 -6.10 20.40
N TYR A 144 -4.21 -6.77 20.55
CA TYR A 144 -2.94 -6.43 19.89
C TYR A 144 -2.43 -4.99 20.13
N GLY A 145 -2.96 -4.30 21.14
CA GLY A 145 -2.64 -2.90 21.44
C GLY A 145 -3.42 -1.88 20.60
N LEU A 146 -4.27 -2.32 19.68
CA LEU A 146 -5.01 -1.50 18.70
C LEU A 146 -6.12 -0.63 19.34
N GLY A 147 -6.73 0.24 18.55
CA GLY A 147 -7.77 1.17 19.02
C GLY A 147 -9.16 0.53 19.12
N LYS A 148 -10.09 1.16 19.86
CA LYS A 148 -11.50 0.71 19.91
C LYS A 148 -12.24 0.92 18.58
N ASN A 149 -11.71 1.79 17.72
CA ASN A 149 -12.24 2.12 16.40
C ASN A 149 -11.62 1.22 15.30
N THR A 150 -10.71 0.31 15.64
CA THR A 150 -10.10 -0.60 14.67
C THR A 150 -11.17 -1.57 14.15
N PRO A 151 -11.46 -1.57 12.83
CA PRO A 151 -12.47 -2.44 12.24
C PRO A 151 -12.06 -3.92 12.28
N ILE A 152 -13.07 -4.79 12.39
CA ILE A 152 -12.94 -6.25 12.46
C ILE A 152 -13.86 -6.87 11.41
N TYR A 153 -13.30 -7.80 10.65
CA TYR A 153 -13.98 -8.59 9.62
C TYR A 153 -13.68 -10.08 9.87
N GLU A 154 -14.62 -10.96 9.54
CA GLU A 154 -14.32 -12.38 9.37
C GLU A 154 -13.84 -12.61 7.94
N TYR A 155 -12.70 -13.30 7.76
CA TYR A 155 -12.20 -13.62 6.43
C TYR A 155 -13.11 -14.65 5.74
N GLN A 156 -13.23 -14.54 4.42
CA GLN A 156 -14.04 -15.42 3.59
C GLN A 156 -13.21 -15.87 2.40
N ASP A 157 -12.80 -14.91 1.57
CA ASP A 157 -11.93 -15.09 0.42
C ASP A 157 -11.16 -13.80 0.08
N ALA A 158 -10.32 -13.87 -0.96
CA ALA A 158 -9.53 -12.73 -1.43
C ALA A 158 -10.38 -11.57 -2.01
N PRO A 159 -11.48 -11.80 -2.76
CA PRO A 159 -12.43 -10.74 -3.12
C PRO A 159 -13.02 -9.99 -1.91
N HIS A 160 -13.50 -10.70 -0.88
CA HIS A 160 -14.05 -10.11 0.34
C HIS A 160 -12.99 -9.28 1.07
N TYR A 161 -11.78 -9.83 1.23
CA TYR A 161 -10.64 -9.10 1.79
C TYR A 161 -10.38 -7.79 1.05
N SER A 162 -10.32 -7.84 -0.28
CA SER A 162 -10.02 -6.67 -1.11
C SER A 162 -11.11 -5.60 -1.00
N ALA A 163 -12.39 -6.01 -1.00
CA ALA A 163 -13.53 -5.11 -0.80
C ALA A 163 -13.52 -4.45 0.59
N ALA A 164 -13.20 -5.20 1.65
CA ALA A 164 -13.08 -4.69 3.01
C ALA A 164 -11.92 -3.68 3.16
N ILE A 165 -10.78 -3.95 2.52
CA ILE A 165 -9.64 -3.01 2.52
C ILE A 165 -9.96 -1.74 1.74
N ILE A 166 -10.53 -1.83 0.52
CA ILE A 166 -10.94 -0.64 -0.25
C ILE A 166 -11.94 0.22 0.54
N HIS A 167 -12.89 -0.42 1.23
CA HIS A 167 -13.84 0.29 2.09
C HIS A 167 -13.16 1.06 3.24
N GLU A 168 -12.24 0.41 3.96
CA GLU A 168 -11.55 1.05 5.10
C GLU A 168 -10.47 2.06 4.67
N VAL A 169 -9.87 1.93 3.47
CA VAL A 169 -9.04 2.97 2.85
C VAL A 169 -9.86 4.25 2.66
N ASN A 170 -11.01 4.16 1.99
CA ASN A 170 -11.90 5.29 1.76
C ASN A 170 -12.34 5.95 3.08
N LEU A 171 -12.59 5.16 4.14
CA LEU A 171 -12.92 5.70 5.46
C LEU A 171 -11.70 6.36 6.14
N LEU A 172 -10.49 5.81 6.01
CA LEU A 172 -9.27 6.37 6.59
C LEU A 172 -8.85 7.70 5.96
N GLU A 173 -9.09 7.86 4.66
CA GLU A 173 -8.86 9.13 3.94
C GLU A 173 -9.91 10.19 4.30
N THR A 174 -11.19 9.81 4.40
CA THR A 174 -12.28 10.76 4.70
C THR A 174 -12.42 11.12 6.19
N HIS A 175 -11.98 10.26 7.12
CA HIS A 175 -12.18 10.44 8.56
C HIS A 175 -10.86 10.42 9.35
N ARG A 176 -10.55 11.54 10.02
CA ARG A 176 -9.30 11.74 10.80
C ARG A 176 -9.27 11.01 12.16
N ASP A 177 -10.02 9.93 12.35
CA ASP A 177 -10.08 9.13 13.58
C ASP A 177 -10.22 7.61 13.38
N ARG A 178 -10.00 7.14 12.15
CA ARG A 178 -9.99 5.72 11.79
C ARG A 178 -8.61 5.11 12.02
N SER A 179 -8.59 3.82 12.33
CA SER A 179 -7.35 3.09 12.48
C SER A 179 -6.73 2.77 11.12
N GLN A 180 -5.41 2.91 11.00
CA GLN A 180 -4.65 2.35 9.88
C GLN A 180 -4.71 0.80 9.83
N TYR A 181 -5.17 0.13 10.88
CA TYR A 181 -5.30 -1.33 10.91
C TYR A 181 -6.72 -1.83 10.62
N VAL A 182 -6.79 -2.98 9.95
CA VAL A 182 -7.98 -3.83 9.81
C VAL A 182 -7.65 -5.21 10.37
N ILE A 183 -8.53 -5.74 11.23
CA ILE A 183 -8.38 -7.09 11.80
C ILE A 183 -9.24 -8.05 10.97
N PHE A 184 -8.62 -9.08 10.40
CA PHE A 184 -9.32 -10.25 9.86
C PHE A 184 -9.18 -11.42 10.83
N THR A 185 -10.32 -12.01 11.20
CA THR A 185 -10.41 -13.26 11.99
C THR A 185 -10.69 -14.45 11.07
N ASN A 186 -10.50 -15.66 11.57
CA ASN A 186 -10.74 -16.91 10.83
C ASN A 186 -9.85 -17.02 9.56
N VAL A 187 -8.60 -16.55 9.67
CA VAL A 187 -7.55 -16.75 8.66
C VAL A 187 -6.66 -17.89 9.14
N ASP A 188 -6.75 -19.07 8.53
CA ASP A 188 -5.89 -20.20 8.88
C ASP A 188 -4.48 -20.12 8.23
N GLN A 189 -3.59 -21.04 8.62
CA GLN A 189 -2.20 -21.07 8.13
C GLN A 189 -2.10 -21.37 6.63
N GLU A 190 -3.01 -22.17 6.06
CA GLU A 190 -3.02 -22.51 4.64
C GLU A 190 -3.53 -21.33 3.81
N GLN A 191 -4.62 -20.69 4.25
CA GLN A 191 -5.15 -19.44 3.70
C GLN A 191 -4.10 -18.32 3.76
N PHE A 192 -3.43 -18.13 4.90
CA PHE A 192 -2.33 -17.17 5.03
C PHE A 192 -1.19 -17.48 4.04
N SER A 193 -0.76 -18.74 3.98
CA SER A 193 0.38 -19.14 3.14
C SER A 193 0.08 -19.09 1.64
N ARG A 194 -1.18 -19.27 1.22
CA ARG A 194 -1.61 -19.15 -0.18
C ARG A 194 -1.91 -17.72 -0.60
N GLY A 195 -2.55 -16.95 0.29
CA GLY A 195 -3.08 -15.62 -0.04
C GLY A 195 -2.11 -14.48 0.22
N PHE A 196 -1.23 -14.60 1.23
CA PHE A 196 -0.51 -13.46 1.81
C PHE A 196 1.00 -13.65 1.82
N LYS A 197 1.49 -14.88 1.89
CA LYS A 197 2.92 -15.22 1.84
C LYS A 197 3.45 -15.20 0.40
N GLY A 198 4.54 -14.49 0.15
CA GLY A 198 5.22 -14.45 -1.15
C GLY A 198 4.72 -13.39 -2.15
N ASN A 199 3.60 -12.72 -1.89
CA ASN A 199 3.10 -11.61 -2.71
C ASN A 199 3.44 -10.25 -2.06
N THR A 200 4.72 -10.06 -1.76
CA THR A 200 5.25 -9.08 -0.79
C THR A 200 4.94 -7.62 -1.11
N ASP A 201 4.75 -7.29 -2.38
CA ASP A 201 4.70 -5.90 -2.83
C ASP A 201 3.26 -5.39 -3.02
N THR A 202 2.25 -6.29 -2.93
CA THR A 202 0.85 -5.97 -3.23
C THR A 202 -0.10 -6.11 -2.05
N ILE A 203 0.29 -6.83 -0.98
CA ILE A 203 -0.60 -7.14 0.14
C ILE A 203 -0.06 -6.53 1.44
N PRO A 204 -0.71 -5.48 1.98
CA PRO A 204 -0.12 -4.67 3.02
C PRO A 204 -0.47 -5.22 4.41
N PHE A 205 0.01 -6.42 4.75
CA PHE A 205 -0.18 -6.97 6.10
C PHE A 205 0.98 -6.60 7.04
N GLY A 206 0.63 -6.18 8.26
CA GLY A 206 1.59 -5.83 9.31
C GLY A 206 1.91 -7.01 10.22
N SER A 207 0.94 -7.88 10.52
CA SER A 207 1.18 -9.11 11.31
C SER A 207 0.16 -10.20 11.06
N TYR A 208 0.53 -11.45 11.29
CA TYR A 208 -0.34 -12.60 11.35
C TYR A 208 -0.01 -13.43 12.61
N TYR A 209 -1.03 -13.96 13.28
CA TYR A 209 -0.92 -14.75 14.51
C TYR A 209 -1.50 -16.15 14.27
N PRO A 210 -0.69 -17.16 13.91
CA PRO A 210 -1.18 -18.47 13.47
C PRO A 210 -2.14 -19.15 14.46
N ARG A 211 -1.76 -19.19 15.76
CA ARG A 211 -2.57 -19.83 16.81
C ARG A 211 -3.90 -19.12 17.10
N LEU A 212 -4.06 -17.88 16.67
CA LEU A 212 -5.25 -17.07 16.88
C LEU A 212 -6.08 -16.89 15.59
N GLN A 213 -5.59 -17.40 14.46
CA GLN A 213 -6.16 -17.25 13.13
C GLN A 213 -6.50 -15.79 12.79
N ILE A 214 -5.61 -14.87 13.16
CA ILE A 214 -5.81 -13.42 13.03
C ILE A 214 -4.73 -12.78 12.19
N LEU A 215 -5.17 -12.07 11.15
CA LEU A 215 -4.37 -11.23 10.28
C LEU A 215 -4.65 -9.76 10.61
N LEU A 216 -3.58 -8.99 10.85
CA LEU A 216 -3.59 -7.55 10.98
C LEU A 216 -3.10 -6.92 9.67
N THR A 217 -4.03 -6.45 8.86
CA THR A 217 -3.71 -5.64 7.66
C THR A 217 -3.46 -4.21 8.07
N LYS A 218 -2.39 -3.60 7.56
CA LYS A 218 -2.02 -2.20 7.77
C LYS A 218 -2.26 -1.46 6.46
N ILE A 219 -3.13 -0.46 6.44
CA ILE A 219 -3.40 0.33 5.25
C ILE A 219 -2.21 1.25 4.99
N GLU A 220 -1.49 1.06 3.89
CA GLU A 220 -0.43 1.98 3.48
C GLU A 220 -1.03 3.35 3.13
N THR A 221 -0.52 4.43 3.71
CA THR A 221 -0.97 5.80 3.42
C THR A 221 0.18 6.66 2.91
N LYS A 222 -0.11 7.68 2.09
CA LYS A 222 0.91 8.60 1.55
C LYS A 222 1.78 9.21 2.65
N THR A 223 1.16 9.63 3.75
CA THR A 223 1.83 10.19 4.94
C THR A 223 2.77 9.19 5.60
N HIS A 224 2.31 7.95 5.82
CA HIS A 224 3.09 6.88 6.42
C HIS A 224 4.29 6.49 5.53
N ALA A 225 4.03 6.24 4.24
CA ALA A 225 5.06 5.86 3.27
C ALA A 225 6.11 6.97 3.06
N ASN A 226 5.70 8.24 3.05
CA ASN A 226 6.62 9.37 2.97
C ASN A 226 7.50 9.48 4.23
N ALA A 227 6.92 9.47 5.44
CA ALA A 227 7.68 9.55 6.69
C ALA A 227 8.70 8.39 6.83
N SER A 228 8.29 7.18 6.41
CA SER A 228 9.17 6.00 6.33
C SER A 228 10.36 6.23 5.38
N ARG A 229 10.09 6.69 4.15
CA ARG A 229 11.12 6.93 3.13
C ARG A 229 12.04 8.11 3.44
N ASP A 230 11.52 9.17 4.07
CA ASP A 230 12.33 10.34 4.45
C ASP A 230 13.28 10.01 5.61
N PHE A 231 12.83 9.17 6.57
CA PHE A 231 13.70 8.65 7.61
C PHE A 231 14.79 7.72 7.03
N GLU A 232 14.44 6.81 6.12
CA GLU A 232 15.43 5.98 5.41
C GLU A 232 16.45 6.87 4.65
N ALA A 233 15.98 7.85 3.88
CA ALA A 233 16.87 8.74 3.12
C ALA A 233 17.84 9.52 4.02
N ALA A 234 17.37 9.96 5.19
CA ALA A 234 18.22 10.62 6.19
C ALA A 234 19.26 9.67 6.82
N LEU A 235 18.88 8.43 7.13
CA LEU A 235 19.79 7.37 7.60
C LEU A 235 20.87 7.05 6.57
N ILE A 236 20.47 6.71 5.34
CA ILE A 236 21.38 6.34 4.25
C ILE A 236 22.33 7.49 3.90
N LYS A 237 21.85 8.74 3.88
CA LYS A 237 22.72 9.91 3.65
C LYS A 237 23.81 10.06 4.71
N LYS A 238 23.52 9.77 5.98
CA LYS A 238 24.52 9.83 7.07
C LYS A 238 25.56 8.73 6.91
N LEU A 239 25.13 7.51 6.60
CA LEU A 239 26.03 6.37 6.38
C LEU A 239 26.93 6.58 5.14
N ALA A 240 26.39 7.13 4.05
CA ALA A 240 27.19 7.47 2.87
C ALA A 240 28.30 8.48 3.18
N ALA A 241 28.03 9.47 4.05
CA ALA A 241 29.04 10.43 4.50
C ALA A 241 30.15 9.81 5.38
N MET A 242 29.91 8.64 5.98
CA MET A 242 30.88 7.88 6.78
C MET A 242 31.63 6.87 5.88
N LYS A 243 32.26 7.35 4.81
CA LYS A 243 32.95 6.53 3.77
C LYS A 243 32.07 5.42 3.17
N ASP A 244 30.93 5.79 2.61
CA ASP A 244 30.04 4.86 1.88
C ASP A 244 29.59 3.63 2.71
N LEU A 245 29.38 3.80 4.02
CA LEU A 245 28.92 2.71 4.90
C LEU A 245 27.51 2.21 4.55
N ASP A 246 26.73 2.99 3.79
CA ASP A 246 25.46 2.55 3.21
C ASP A 246 25.64 1.33 2.28
N LYS A 247 26.79 1.23 1.59
CA LYS A 247 27.14 0.07 0.74
C LYS A 247 27.44 -1.20 1.54
N GLN A 248 27.70 -1.08 2.84
CA GLN A 248 27.89 -2.20 3.77
C GLN A 248 26.58 -2.59 4.48
N LEU A 249 25.47 -1.91 4.20
CA LEU A 249 24.18 -2.14 4.85
C LEU A 249 23.21 -2.88 3.91
N VAL A 250 22.65 -3.99 4.39
CA VAL A 250 21.54 -4.68 3.75
C VAL A 250 20.23 -4.08 4.25
N LYS A 251 19.46 -3.52 3.31
CA LYS A 251 18.07 -3.11 3.53
C LYS A 251 17.19 -4.34 3.36
N VAL A 252 16.86 -4.98 4.48
CA VAL A 252 15.97 -6.15 4.56
C VAL A 252 14.54 -5.76 4.16
N GLY A 253 14.18 -4.48 4.35
CA GLY A 253 12.94 -3.88 3.86
C GLY A 253 11.70 -4.58 4.43
N GLY A 254 10.65 -4.67 3.62
CA GLY A 254 9.37 -5.30 4.00
C GLY A 254 9.37 -6.83 4.02
N ALA A 255 10.52 -7.49 4.20
CA ALA A 255 10.57 -8.93 4.38
C ALA A 255 9.81 -9.35 5.65
N HIS A 256 9.23 -10.56 5.63
CA HIS A 256 8.50 -11.10 6.77
C HIS A 256 9.44 -11.89 7.66
N ILE A 257 9.42 -11.59 8.96
CA ILE A 257 10.00 -12.47 9.97
C ILE A 257 8.90 -13.40 10.48
N GLU A 258 9.12 -14.70 10.29
CA GLU A 258 8.20 -15.76 10.68
C GLU A 258 8.70 -16.44 11.95
N THR A 259 7.83 -16.49 12.96
CA THR A 259 8.01 -17.28 14.18
C THR A 259 6.78 -18.17 14.38
N VAL A 260 6.86 -19.17 15.27
CA VAL A 260 5.73 -20.04 15.64
C VAL A 260 4.51 -19.24 16.13
N ASP A 261 4.76 -18.06 16.70
CA ASP A 261 3.77 -17.25 17.41
C ASP A 261 3.21 -16.10 16.57
N ARG A 262 4.03 -15.56 15.66
CA ARG A 262 3.73 -14.38 14.86
C ARG A 262 4.57 -14.34 13.59
N THR A 263 3.94 -14.08 12.46
CA THR A 263 4.61 -13.53 11.28
C THR A 263 4.46 -12.01 11.30
N LYS A 264 5.54 -11.24 11.19
CA LYS A 264 5.48 -9.77 11.16
C LYS A 264 6.33 -9.18 10.05
N ARG A 265 5.83 -8.11 9.44
CA ARG A 265 6.54 -7.21 8.55
C ARG A 265 7.03 -5.99 9.33
N ALA A 266 8.27 -5.58 9.11
CA ALA A 266 8.77 -4.25 9.50
C ALA A 266 8.46 -3.23 8.39
N ASP A 267 8.27 -1.96 8.73
CA ASP A 267 8.16 -0.93 7.68
C ASP A 267 9.53 -0.70 7.02
N ASN A 268 10.60 -0.63 7.82
CA ASN A 268 11.98 -0.81 7.35
C ASN A 268 12.77 -1.72 8.30
N ALA A 269 13.74 -2.44 7.77
CA ALA A 269 14.68 -3.25 8.52
C ALA A 269 16.08 -3.21 7.90
N TYR A 270 17.10 -3.16 8.75
CA TYR A 270 18.50 -2.95 8.39
C TYR A 270 19.40 -3.94 9.13
N GLN A 271 20.45 -4.41 8.44
CA GLN A 271 21.49 -5.26 9.02
C GLN A 271 22.81 -5.09 8.25
N PRO A 272 23.98 -5.39 8.85
CA PRO A 272 25.24 -5.34 8.11
C PRO A 272 25.30 -6.47 7.08
N GLN A 273 25.95 -6.23 5.94
CA GLN A 273 26.14 -7.22 4.89
C GLN A 273 26.91 -8.47 5.37
N ARG A 274 27.70 -8.34 6.44
CA ARG A 274 28.42 -9.43 7.09
C ARG A 274 27.91 -9.59 8.51
N LEU A 275 27.04 -10.57 8.73
CA LEU A 275 26.59 -10.96 10.07
C LEU A 275 27.66 -11.83 10.77
N PRO A 276 27.77 -11.77 12.12
CA PRO A 276 28.61 -12.68 12.89
C PRO A 276 28.23 -14.16 12.64
N LYS A 277 29.24 -15.04 12.55
CA LYS A 277 29.10 -16.44 12.09
C LYS A 277 28.07 -17.28 12.87
N TYR A 278 27.86 -16.99 14.15
CA TYR A 278 26.98 -17.76 15.05
C TYR A 278 25.71 -17.01 15.46
N ARG A 279 25.39 -15.91 14.75
CA ARG A 279 24.15 -15.15 14.93
C ARG A 279 23.03 -15.79 14.11
N ASP A 280 21.77 -15.65 14.56
CA ASP A 280 20.63 -15.93 13.69
C ASP A 280 20.62 -14.96 12.49
N GLN A 281 20.41 -15.51 11.29
CA GLN A 281 20.32 -14.74 10.06
C GLN A 281 18.90 -14.26 9.75
N LEU A 282 17.91 -14.72 10.53
CA LEU A 282 16.52 -14.28 10.44
C LEU A 282 16.36 -12.82 10.87
N TRP A 283 17.04 -12.40 11.93
CA TRP A 283 16.74 -11.12 12.58
C TRP A 283 17.64 -9.96 12.12
N PRO A 284 17.05 -8.81 11.72
CA PRO A 284 17.79 -7.58 11.45
C PRO A 284 18.42 -7.02 12.73
N THR A 285 19.30 -6.02 12.60
CA THR A 285 19.92 -5.35 13.75
C THR A 285 19.14 -4.12 14.19
N VAL A 286 18.57 -3.39 13.21
CA VAL A 286 17.73 -2.22 13.44
C VAL A 286 16.43 -2.34 12.66
N VAL A 287 15.31 -2.03 13.31
CA VAL A 287 13.98 -1.99 12.70
C VAL A 287 13.33 -0.62 12.88
N VAL A 288 12.47 -0.23 11.94
CA VAL A 288 11.67 0.99 12.01
C VAL A 288 10.20 0.63 11.83
N GLU A 289 9.37 1.16 12.71
CA GLU A 289 7.90 1.05 12.69
C GLU A 289 7.31 2.46 12.65
N VAL A 290 6.65 2.81 11.56
CA VAL A 290 5.96 4.09 11.38
C VAL A 290 4.46 3.85 11.57
N GLY A 291 3.83 4.60 12.47
CA GLY A 291 2.41 4.46 12.74
C GLY A 291 1.64 5.74 12.42
N TYR A 292 0.82 5.72 11.39
CA TYR A 292 -0.14 6.79 11.10
C TYR A 292 -1.48 6.43 11.73
N SER A 293 -2.01 7.29 12.61
CA SER A 293 -3.18 6.98 13.47
C SER A 293 -3.05 5.76 14.41
N GLU A 294 -1.92 5.04 14.37
CA GLU A 294 -1.59 4.01 15.37
C GLU A 294 -1.51 4.61 16.78
N SER A 295 -1.95 3.84 17.78
CA SER A 295 -1.70 4.23 19.17
C SER A 295 -0.24 3.93 19.54
N LEU A 296 0.37 4.80 20.36
CA LEU A 296 1.70 4.56 20.94
C LEU A 296 1.84 3.18 21.59
N ARG A 297 0.76 2.63 22.17
CA ARG A 297 0.73 1.27 22.74
C ARG A 297 0.93 0.18 21.69
N LYS A 298 0.40 0.35 20.48
CA LYS A 298 0.57 -0.61 19.38
C LYS A 298 2.03 -0.58 18.88
N LEU A 299 2.60 0.61 18.65
CA LEU A 299 4.02 0.76 18.30
C LEU A 299 4.94 0.20 19.39
N ALA A 300 4.67 0.48 20.67
CA ALA A 300 5.39 -0.08 21.81
C ALA A 300 5.32 -1.62 21.88
N ASN A 301 4.16 -2.22 21.54
CA ASN A 301 4.01 -3.68 21.49
C ASN A 301 4.82 -4.30 20.33
N ASP A 302 4.93 -3.61 19.20
CA ASP A 302 5.73 -4.08 18.07
C ASP A 302 7.24 -3.94 18.35
N ALA A 303 7.68 -2.82 18.92
CA ALA A 303 9.06 -2.62 19.36
C ALA A 303 9.49 -3.66 20.42
N ARG A 304 8.63 -3.92 21.43
CA ARG A 304 8.84 -5.00 22.39
C ARG A 304 8.99 -6.35 21.72
N TRP A 305 8.07 -6.70 20.81
CA TRP A 305 8.11 -7.99 20.13
C TRP A 305 9.39 -8.17 19.31
N TRP A 306 9.85 -7.15 18.58
CA TRP A 306 11.12 -7.20 17.86
C TRP A 306 12.31 -7.49 18.78
N LEU A 307 12.38 -6.81 19.93
CA LEU A 307 13.47 -6.94 20.87
C LEU A 307 13.47 -8.28 21.63
N THR A 308 12.29 -8.77 22.05
CA THR A 308 12.20 -10.04 22.80
C THR A 308 12.18 -11.28 21.91
N ALA A 309 11.45 -11.28 20.79
CA ALA A 309 11.33 -12.46 19.93
C ALA A 309 12.64 -12.78 19.18
N SER A 310 13.50 -11.76 18.99
CA SER A 310 14.84 -11.94 18.46
C SER A 310 15.89 -12.39 19.48
N ASN A 311 15.52 -12.59 20.75
CA ASN A 311 16.46 -12.94 21.82
C ASN A 311 17.68 -12.00 21.86
N GLY A 312 17.43 -10.69 21.71
CA GLY A 312 18.47 -9.67 21.68
C GLY A 312 19.23 -9.52 20.36
N ASP A 313 18.85 -10.20 19.27
CA ASP A 313 19.49 -9.97 17.98
C ASP A 313 19.08 -8.65 17.32
N VAL A 314 17.83 -8.21 17.47
CA VAL A 314 17.47 -6.80 17.19
C VAL A 314 18.05 -5.95 18.31
N LYS A 315 18.91 -4.99 17.98
CA LYS A 315 19.58 -4.10 18.94
C LYS A 315 18.80 -2.81 19.17
N THR A 316 18.13 -2.30 18.15
CA THR A 316 17.33 -1.07 18.24
C THR A 316 16.05 -1.17 17.42
N ALA A 317 14.93 -0.75 18.01
CA ALA A 317 13.68 -0.52 17.30
C ALA A 317 13.32 0.96 17.37
N ILE A 318 13.18 1.61 16.22
CA ILE A 318 12.72 3.00 16.12
C ILE A 318 11.22 3.01 15.86
N THR A 319 10.45 3.76 16.64
CA THR A 319 9.02 3.96 16.36
C THR A 319 8.73 5.42 16.03
N ILE A 320 8.00 5.66 14.93
CA ILE A 320 7.63 7.00 14.45
C ILE A 320 6.09 7.10 14.48
N SER A 321 5.55 7.69 15.54
CA SER A 321 4.10 7.86 15.73
C SER A 321 3.64 9.19 15.14
N ILE A 322 2.75 9.16 14.16
CA ILE A 322 2.21 10.33 13.45
C ILE A 322 0.76 10.55 13.86
N ASN A 323 0.46 11.73 14.42
CA ASN A 323 -0.90 12.08 14.82
C ASN A 323 -1.76 12.45 13.60
N GLN A 324 -2.92 11.82 13.47
CA GLN A 324 -3.81 12.05 12.33
C GLN A 324 -4.57 13.39 12.39
N LYS A 325 -4.77 13.95 13.59
CA LYS A 325 -5.60 15.14 13.83
C LYS A 325 -4.79 16.42 13.95
N TYR A 326 -3.63 16.34 14.59
CA TYR A 326 -2.77 17.47 14.92
C TYR A 326 -1.41 17.33 14.23
N ARG A 327 -0.72 18.46 14.00
CA ARG A 327 0.69 18.45 13.59
C ARG A 327 1.57 18.03 14.76
N GLU A 328 1.53 16.75 15.08
CA GLU A 328 2.28 16.10 16.16
C GLU A 328 2.94 14.82 15.62
N ILE A 329 4.20 14.62 15.96
CA ILE A 329 4.95 13.39 15.67
C ILE A 329 5.80 13.02 16.90
N THR A 330 5.92 11.73 17.19
CA THR A 330 6.78 11.22 18.27
C THR A 330 7.75 10.20 17.71
N PHE A 331 9.05 10.42 17.93
CA PHE A 331 10.10 9.43 17.67
C PHE A 331 10.51 8.81 18.99
N GLU A 332 10.57 7.47 19.05
CA GLU A 332 11.16 6.74 20.19
C GLU A 332 12.24 5.79 19.68
N LYS A 333 13.34 5.69 20.44
CA LYS A 333 14.31 4.60 20.34
C LYS A 333 14.02 3.61 21.44
N TRP A 334 13.77 2.36 21.06
CA TRP A 334 13.65 1.22 21.96
C TRP A 334 14.90 0.36 21.87
N GLY A 335 15.31 -0.21 22.99
CA GLY A 335 16.37 -1.20 23.10
C GLY A 335 16.21 -2.02 24.38
N LEU A 336 17.12 -2.96 24.62
CA LEU A 336 17.16 -3.71 25.88
C LEU A 336 17.94 -2.94 26.95
N ASN A 337 17.47 -2.98 28.20
CA ASN A 337 18.23 -2.52 29.36
C ASN A 337 19.24 -3.59 29.83
N THR A 338 19.91 -3.35 30.96
CA THR A 338 20.85 -4.29 31.59
C THR A 338 20.21 -5.58 32.13
N GLU A 339 18.88 -5.63 32.22
CA GLU A 339 18.08 -6.78 32.67
C GLU A 339 17.42 -7.49 31.48
N GLU A 340 17.85 -7.18 30.26
CA GLU A 340 17.30 -7.68 28.98
C GLU A 340 15.81 -7.33 28.75
N GLU A 341 15.29 -6.32 29.45
CA GLU A 341 13.92 -5.82 29.26
C GLU A 341 13.85 -4.73 28.18
N PRO A 342 12.82 -4.75 27.28
CA PRO A 342 12.63 -3.69 26.30
C PRO A 342 12.14 -2.38 26.91
N VAL A 343 12.94 -1.33 26.79
CA VAL A 343 12.68 0.01 27.34
C VAL A 343 12.78 1.10 26.27
N VAL A 344 12.14 2.24 26.53
CA VAL A 344 12.34 3.47 25.75
C VAL A 344 13.64 4.13 26.21
N LEU A 345 14.69 4.04 25.39
CA LEU A 345 16.00 4.66 25.64
C LEU A 345 16.03 6.14 25.24
N TYR A 346 15.20 6.53 24.27
CA TYR A 346 15.05 7.90 23.83
C TYR A 346 13.62 8.17 23.40
N ARG A 347 13.10 9.36 23.71
CA ARG A 347 11.83 9.87 23.19
C ARG A 347 11.95 11.36 22.87
N VAL A 348 11.40 11.76 21.74
CA VAL A 348 11.09 13.16 21.44
C VAL A 348 9.71 13.26 20.80
N GLN A 349 8.87 14.13 21.35
CA GLN A 349 7.64 14.57 20.72
C GLN A 349 7.89 15.96 20.12
N MET A 350 7.41 16.17 18.90
CA MET A 350 7.39 17.46 18.22
C MET A 350 5.95 17.82 17.90
N GLN A 351 5.56 19.05 18.18
CA GLN A 351 4.21 19.55 17.92
C GLN A 351 4.29 20.96 17.32
N GLN A 352 3.74 21.15 16.12
CA GLN A 352 3.59 22.46 15.53
C GLN A 352 2.30 23.12 16.04
N ASP A 353 2.44 24.33 16.56
CA ASP A 353 1.30 25.17 16.94
C ASP A 353 0.63 25.73 15.68
N ALA A 354 -0.70 25.58 15.58
CA ALA A 354 -1.45 25.99 14.40
C ALA A 354 -1.48 27.52 14.19
N VAL A 355 -1.29 28.31 15.26
CA VAL A 355 -1.41 29.77 15.20
C VAL A 355 -0.06 30.43 14.90
N CYS A 356 1.00 30.06 15.62
CA CYS A 356 2.31 30.70 15.49
C CYS A 356 3.32 29.90 14.64
N GLN A 357 2.92 28.75 14.08
CA GLN A 357 3.75 27.83 13.29
C GLN A 357 5.03 27.31 14.00
N HIS A 358 5.22 27.65 15.27
CA HIS A 358 6.36 27.25 16.07
C HIS A 358 6.28 25.76 16.43
N VAL A 359 7.40 25.06 16.28
CA VAL A 359 7.52 23.64 16.64
C VAL A 359 8.03 23.50 18.08
N LYS A 360 7.12 23.16 18.99
CA LYS A 360 7.45 22.76 20.37
C LYS A 360 8.12 21.38 20.32
N VAL A 361 9.20 21.20 21.08
CA VAL A 361 9.95 19.93 21.12
C VAL A 361 10.19 19.51 22.57
N SER A 362 9.81 18.28 22.93
CA SER A 362 9.85 17.79 24.31
C SER A 362 11.26 17.43 24.80
N ASN A 363 12.20 17.16 23.88
CA ASN A 363 13.57 16.72 24.18
C ASN A 363 14.57 17.48 23.31
N LYS A 364 15.69 17.92 23.90
CA LYS A 364 16.75 18.66 23.21
C LYS A 364 17.92 17.79 22.78
N SER A 365 18.05 16.58 23.34
CA SER A 365 19.06 15.61 22.93
C SER A 365 18.75 15.05 21.53
N PRO A 366 19.76 14.71 20.72
CA PRO A 366 19.57 14.05 19.44
C PRO A 366 19.07 12.60 19.62
N LEU A 367 18.43 12.05 18.59
CA LEU A 367 18.20 10.60 18.49
C LEU A 367 19.50 9.96 17.98
N VAL A 368 19.97 8.90 18.63
CA VAL A 368 21.26 8.26 18.31
C VAL A 368 21.05 6.77 18.11
N ILE A 369 21.33 6.28 16.89
CA ILE A 369 21.50 4.85 16.61
C ILE A 369 22.99 4.55 16.72
N GLY A 370 23.36 3.67 17.64
CA GLY A 370 24.76 3.34 17.91
C GLY A 370 25.41 2.62 16.74
N PHE A 371 26.68 2.91 16.47
CA PHE A 371 27.42 2.27 15.39
C PHE A 371 27.45 0.74 15.57
N GLU A 372 27.81 0.28 16.77
CA GLU A 372 27.89 -1.15 17.09
C GLU A 372 26.51 -1.82 17.12
N GLU A 373 25.45 -1.08 17.47
CA GLU A 373 24.07 -1.56 17.41
C GLU A 373 23.66 -1.91 15.98
N LEU A 374 24.05 -1.08 15.01
CA LEU A 374 23.72 -1.27 13.60
C LEU A 374 24.65 -2.28 12.91
N PHE A 375 25.97 -2.17 13.09
CA PHE A 375 26.98 -2.93 12.34
C PHE A 375 27.52 -4.17 13.04
N LEU A 376 27.20 -4.42 14.32
CA LEU A 376 27.66 -5.57 15.11
C LEU A 376 29.18 -5.72 15.20
N ARG A 377 29.90 -4.60 15.10
CA ARG A 377 31.35 -4.50 15.25
C ARG A 377 31.72 -3.11 15.80
N PRO A 378 32.87 -2.95 16.47
CA PRO A 378 33.40 -1.65 16.81
C PRO A 378 33.69 -0.82 15.55
N SER A 379 33.69 0.50 15.73
CA SER A 379 34.23 1.45 14.76
C SER A 379 35.73 1.20 14.58
N GLN A 380 36.17 1.10 13.33
CA GLN A 380 37.55 0.79 12.95
C GLN A 380 38.35 2.03 12.55
N GLU A 381 37.65 3.10 12.15
CA GLU A 381 38.26 4.32 11.64
C GLU A 381 37.59 5.57 12.25
N ALA A 382 38.31 6.69 12.31
CA ALA A 382 37.83 7.94 12.91
C ALA A 382 36.62 8.61 12.19
N CYS A 383 36.22 8.10 11.02
CA CYS A 383 35.03 8.53 10.29
C CYS A 383 33.81 7.61 10.52
N GLU A 384 33.99 6.47 11.17
CA GLU A 384 32.89 5.60 11.61
C GLU A 384 32.44 6.04 13.01
N GLY A 385 31.14 6.16 13.20
CA GLY A 385 30.58 6.59 14.49
C GLY A 385 29.07 6.52 14.50
N ASP A 386 28.48 6.92 15.62
CA ASP A 386 27.04 6.82 15.83
C ASP A 386 26.24 7.67 14.84
N ILE A 387 25.08 7.16 14.43
CA ILE A 387 24.17 7.85 13.52
C ILE A 387 23.31 8.81 14.35
N VAL A 388 23.81 10.03 14.49
CA VAL A 388 23.17 11.12 15.25
C VAL A 388 22.18 11.87 14.37
N PHE A 389 20.90 11.86 14.72
CA PHE A 389 19.85 12.73 14.16
C PHE A 389 19.65 13.92 15.10
N SER A 390 20.08 15.10 14.65
CA SER A 390 19.94 16.34 15.43
C SER A 390 18.48 16.76 15.59
N GLN A 391 18.22 17.66 16.56
CA GLN A 391 16.87 18.19 16.77
C GLN A 391 16.31 18.85 15.49
N ASP A 392 17.14 19.56 14.72
CA ASP A 392 16.70 20.27 13.52
C ASP A 392 16.46 19.33 12.32
N GLU A 393 17.19 18.22 12.24
CA GLU A 393 16.88 17.16 11.26
C GLU A 393 15.57 16.46 11.60
N LEU A 394 15.32 16.15 12.88
CA LEU A 394 14.05 15.57 13.32
C LEU A 394 12.87 16.55 13.12
N LYS A 395 13.07 17.86 13.38
CA LYS A 395 12.08 18.91 13.02
C LYS A 395 11.83 18.95 11.52
N LYS A 396 12.86 18.79 10.68
CA LYS A 396 12.70 18.77 9.23
C LYS A 396 11.87 17.56 8.77
N LEU A 397 12.16 16.37 9.28
CA LEU A 397 11.37 15.16 9.02
C LEU A 397 9.90 15.32 9.47
N ALA A 398 9.68 15.93 10.64
CA ALA A 398 8.35 16.27 11.15
C ALA A 398 7.59 17.21 10.19
N SER A 399 8.21 18.31 9.78
CA SER A 399 7.62 19.28 8.85
C SER A 399 7.31 18.69 7.48
N MET A 400 8.20 17.86 6.92
CA MET A 400 7.96 17.15 5.65
C MET A 400 6.73 16.22 5.75
N THR A 401 6.66 15.42 6.83
CA THR A 401 5.52 14.54 7.12
C THR A 401 4.21 15.31 7.26
N TRP A 402 4.20 16.42 8.01
CA TRP A 402 3.01 17.26 8.20
C TRP A 402 2.58 17.97 6.92
N ASP A 403 3.52 18.34 6.06
CA ASP A 403 3.18 18.99 4.79
C ASP A 403 2.53 18.01 3.82
N VAL A 404 2.99 16.76 3.75
CA VAL A 404 2.29 15.69 2.99
C VAL A 404 0.89 15.42 3.56
N HIS A 405 0.73 15.38 4.89
CA HIS A 405 -0.55 15.07 5.52
C HIS A 405 -1.58 16.21 5.44
N PHE A 406 -1.17 17.45 5.77
CA PHE A 406 -2.10 18.56 5.94
C PHE A 406 -2.21 19.45 4.68
N LYS A 407 -1.13 19.76 3.96
CA LYS A 407 -1.22 20.65 2.78
C LYS A 407 -1.96 20.00 1.60
N ALA A 408 -2.01 18.67 1.54
CA ALA A 408 -2.81 17.93 0.56
C ALA A 408 -4.34 18.01 0.81
N ASN A 409 -4.77 18.64 1.91
CA ASN A 409 -6.17 18.77 2.32
C ASN A 409 -6.63 20.24 2.50
N ASP A 410 -5.77 21.20 2.15
CA ASP A 410 -6.05 22.65 2.17
C ASP A 410 -6.20 23.22 0.73
N GLN A 411 -6.39 22.35 -0.26
CA GLN A 411 -6.71 22.62 -1.68
C GLN A 411 -7.96 21.85 -2.08
#